data_AF-A0A956HPR3-F1
#
_entry.id   AF-A0A956HPR3-F1
#
_cell.length_a   1.000
_cell.length_b   1.000
_cell.length_c   1.000
_cell.angle_alpha   90.00
_cell.angle_beta   90.00
_cell.angle_gamma   90.00
#
_symmetry.space_group_name_H-M   'P 1'
#
loop_
_entity.id
_entity.type
_entity.pdbx_description
1 polymer ?
#
loop_
_entity_poly.entity_id
_entity_poly.type
_entity_poly.pdbx_seq_one_letter_code
_entity_poly.pdbx_strand_id
1 'polypeptide(L)'
;GVMSTLTPEQVNRDKEAFASRLTEDAEADLSKLGLVLDTLNIQNISDDVGYLDAIGRQRSAQIRKTAQIAEAGTQAEAARQKWENNKNSELAKIRAQKEILHKEIAQKIADARSRRAALIATEQAEVQAEVAQSRAEIEMQDARIEQVRRRLRADVIQPAEAACQAAQERAKGEAAKITEQGTATANALIQISESYRKSGAHGRDLMLMNKLVPLLDTLSGTIGALEVNRLTVLPTGPRGQGDSAAPLGARLIELGEQIRAATGVDLAQALKDRLEPAEARRGVPPTPRPSKRVS
;
A
#
# COMPACT_ATOMS: atom_id res chain seq x y z
N GLY A 1 -57.65 -90.85 66.95
CA GLY A 1 -56.49 -90.02 67.28
C GLY A 1 -56.08 -89.19 66.08
N VAL A 2 -56.61 -87.98 66.01
CA VAL A 2 -56.50 -86.95 64.95
C VAL A 2 -55.08 -86.69 64.38
N MET A 3 -54.02 -87.17 65.02
CA MET A 3 -52.63 -86.98 64.57
C MET A 3 -52.25 -87.76 63.30
N SER A 4 -53.05 -88.75 62.87
CA SER A 4 -52.74 -89.59 61.71
C SER A 4 -53.32 -89.09 60.38
N THR A 5 -54.23 -88.12 60.38
CA THR A 5 -54.97 -87.69 59.18
C THR A 5 -54.52 -86.33 58.63
N LEU A 6 -53.66 -85.60 59.35
CA LEU A 6 -53.17 -84.27 58.98
C LEU A 6 -51.65 -84.28 58.77
N THR A 7 -51.18 -83.54 57.77
CA THR A 7 -49.74 -83.35 57.52
C THR A 7 -49.14 -82.30 58.46
N PRO A 8 -47.84 -82.39 58.81
CA PRO A 8 -47.17 -81.40 59.67
C PRO A 8 -47.34 -79.95 59.21
N GLU A 9 -47.42 -79.70 57.90
CA GLU A 9 -47.63 -78.38 57.30
C GLU A 9 -49.06 -77.89 57.47
N GLN A 10 -50.06 -78.78 57.37
CA GLN A 10 -51.46 -78.43 57.60
C GLN A 10 -51.69 -78.08 59.07
N VAL A 11 -51.11 -78.86 59.99
CA VAL A 11 -51.16 -78.60 61.45
C VAL A 11 -50.51 -77.25 61.79
N ASN A 12 -49.42 -76.88 61.10
CA ASN A 12 -48.76 -75.59 61.32
C ASN A 12 -49.48 -74.40 60.67
N ARG A 13 -50.18 -74.61 59.55
CA ARG A 13 -50.86 -73.55 58.79
C ARG A 13 -52.22 -73.16 59.39
N ASP A 14 -52.92 -74.13 59.98
CA ASP A 14 -54.26 -73.93 60.54
C ASP A 14 -54.38 -74.61 61.91
N LYS A 15 -53.91 -73.90 62.94
CA LYS A 15 -53.87 -74.38 64.33
C LYS A 15 -55.26 -74.46 64.95
N GLU A 16 -56.20 -73.62 64.50
CA GLU A 16 -57.56 -73.58 65.01
C GLU A 16 -58.33 -74.82 64.58
N ALA A 17 -58.27 -75.19 63.29
CA ALA A 17 -58.91 -76.40 62.79
C ALA A 17 -58.34 -77.68 63.44
N PHE A 18 -57.04 -77.70 63.76
CA PHE A 18 -56.42 -78.79 64.49
C PHE A 18 -56.85 -78.83 65.96
N ALA A 19 -56.90 -77.68 66.64
CA ALA A 19 -57.36 -77.57 68.03
C ALA A 19 -58.80 -78.05 68.19
N SER A 20 -59.71 -77.67 67.29
CA SER A 20 -61.12 -78.08 67.35
C SER A 20 -61.27 -79.59 67.25
N ARG A 21 -60.62 -80.23 66.27
CA ARG A 21 -60.70 -81.69 66.08
C ARG A 21 -60.05 -82.46 67.23
N LEU A 22 -58.94 -81.95 67.78
CA LEU A 22 -58.28 -82.57 68.93
C LEU A 22 -59.13 -82.47 70.20
N THR A 23 -59.85 -81.36 70.36
CA THR A 23 -60.78 -81.15 71.48
C THR A 23 -61.95 -82.13 71.40
N GLU A 24 -62.55 -82.32 70.22
CA GLU A 24 -63.65 -83.29 70.01
C GLU A 24 -63.23 -84.74 70.34
N ASP A 25 -62.07 -85.18 69.83
CA ASP A 25 -61.53 -86.53 70.12
C ASP A 25 -61.20 -86.67 71.63
N ALA A 26 -60.59 -85.65 72.24
CA ALA A 26 -60.20 -85.68 73.65
C ALA A 26 -61.40 -85.62 74.62
N GLU A 27 -62.44 -84.87 74.30
CA GLU A 27 -63.68 -84.80 75.07
C GLU A 27 -64.41 -86.15 75.08
N ALA A 28 -64.42 -86.85 73.94
CA ALA A 28 -65.00 -88.19 73.84
C ALA A 28 -64.25 -89.24 74.68
N ASP A 29 -62.95 -89.08 74.89
CA ASP A 29 -62.14 -90.01 75.70
C ASP A 29 -62.10 -89.63 77.19
N LEU A 30 -62.07 -88.35 77.53
CA LEU A 30 -62.12 -87.86 78.92
C LEU A 30 -63.50 -88.04 79.57
N SER A 31 -64.58 -87.93 78.79
CA SER A 31 -65.95 -88.15 79.28
C SER A 31 -66.18 -89.60 79.75
N LYS A 32 -65.55 -90.60 79.11
CA LYS A 32 -65.59 -92.01 79.55
C LYS A 32 -64.94 -92.23 80.92
N LEU A 33 -64.09 -91.29 81.36
CA LEU A 33 -63.42 -91.27 82.66
C LEU A 33 -64.08 -90.29 83.65
N GLY A 34 -65.17 -89.62 83.25
CA GLY A 34 -65.91 -88.67 84.09
C GLY A 34 -65.26 -87.29 84.24
N LEU A 35 -64.34 -86.92 83.34
CA LEU A 35 -63.62 -85.63 83.35
C LEU A 35 -64.16 -84.71 82.24
N VAL A 36 -64.19 -83.39 82.51
CA VAL A 36 -64.63 -82.35 81.55
C VAL A 36 -63.43 -81.49 81.16
N LEU A 37 -63.26 -81.27 79.86
CA LEU A 37 -62.21 -80.45 79.29
C LEU A 37 -62.72 -79.01 79.13
N ASP A 38 -62.11 -78.04 79.83
CA ASP A 38 -62.58 -76.64 79.83
C ASP A 38 -61.94 -75.81 78.70
N THR A 39 -60.62 -75.88 78.52
CA THR A 39 -59.92 -75.20 77.42
C THR A 39 -58.65 -75.95 77.02
N LEU A 40 -58.46 -76.17 75.72
CA LEU A 40 -57.24 -76.72 75.15
C LEU A 40 -56.54 -75.64 74.32
N ASN A 41 -55.29 -75.30 74.68
CA ASN A 41 -54.47 -74.34 73.95
C ASN A 41 -53.19 -75.00 73.42
N ILE A 42 -52.89 -74.80 72.14
CA ILE A 42 -51.69 -75.34 71.51
C ILE A 42 -50.56 -74.33 71.66
N GLN A 43 -49.51 -74.70 72.41
CA GLN A 43 -48.38 -73.81 72.64
C GLN A 43 -47.32 -73.92 71.54
N ASN A 44 -46.78 -75.12 71.31
CA ASN A 44 -45.72 -75.33 70.33
C ASN A 44 -45.98 -76.60 69.51
N ILE A 45 -45.62 -76.56 68.23
CA ILE A 45 -45.68 -77.71 67.32
C ILE A 45 -44.25 -77.93 66.85
N SER A 46 -43.66 -79.06 67.24
CA SER A 46 -42.31 -79.47 66.87
C SER A 46 -42.34 -80.89 66.35
N ASP A 47 -41.37 -81.21 65.50
CA ASP A 47 -41.16 -82.57 64.98
C ASP A 47 -39.79 -83.10 65.42
N ASP A 48 -39.68 -84.41 65.63
CA ASP A 48 -38.46 -85.04 66.16
C ASP A 48 -37.28 -85.01 65.17
N VAL A 49 -37.55 -84.77 63.88
CA VAL A 49 -36.58 -84.84 62.78
C VAL A 49 -36.20 -83.44 62.25
N GLY A 50 -36.80 -82.36 62.78
CA GLY A 50 -36.52 -80.97 62.39
C GLY A 50 -36.99 -80.56 60.98
N TYR A 51 -37.96 -81.27 60.41
CA TYR A 51 -38.56 -81.03 59.11
C TYR A 51 -39.19 -79.63 58.98
N LEU A 52 -39.95 -79.19 59.99
CA LEU A 52 -40.62 -77.87 59.95
C LEU A 52 -39.60 -76.73 59.99
N ASP A 53 -38.52 -76.89 60.76
CA ASP A 53 -37.42 -75.93 60.83
C ASP A 53 -36.63 -75.86 59.52
N ALA A 54 -36.43 -76.98 58.83
CA ALA A 54 -35.78 -77.03 57.53
C ALA A 54 -36.60 -76.27 56.45
N ILE A 55 -37.93 -76.49 56.41
CA ILE A 55 -38.84 -75.76 55.51
C ILE A 55 -38.84 -74.26 55.82
N GLY A 56 -38.89 -73.90 57.11
CA GLY A 56 -38.79 -72.51 57.56
C GLY A 56 -37.51 -71.84 57.05
N ARG A 57 -36.36 -72.48 57.26
CA ARG A 57 -35.06 -71.98 56.77
C ARG A 57 -35.01 -71.85 55.25
N GLN A 58 -35.52 -72.83 54.51
CA GLN A 58 -35.59 -72.78 53.04
C GLN A 58 -36.46 -71.62 52.57
N ARG A 59 -37.64 -71.42 53.18
CA ARG A 59 -38.55 -70.32 52.83
C ARG A 59 -37.94 -68.96 53.15
N SER A 60 -37.28 -68.81 54.30
CA SER A 60 -36.54 -67.58 54.64
C SER A 60 -35.37 -67.32 53.69
N ALA A 61 -34.63 -68.35 53.29
CA ALA A 61 -33.57 -68.23 52.29
C ALA A 61 -34.13 -67.79 50.92
N GLN A 62 -35.26 -68.36 50.50
CA GLN A 62 -35.92 -67.99 49.26
C GLN A 62 -36.44 -66.55 49.29
N ILE A 63 -37.07 -66.11 50.38
CA ILE A 63 -37.52 -64.72 50.55
C ILE A 63 -36.33 -63.76 50.47
N ARG A 64 -35.23 -64.06 51.17
CA ARG A 64 -34.00 -63.25 51.11
C ARG A 64 -33.41 -63.19 49.71
N LYS A 65 -33.36 -64.32 49.01
CA LYS A 65 -32.90 -64.38 47.62
C LYS A 65 -33.77 -63.53 46.69
N THR A 66 -35.09 -63.65 46.79
CA THR A 66 -36.03 -62.87 45.97
C THR A 66 -35.90 -61.38 46.27
N ALA A 67 -35.76 -60.99 47.55
CA ALA A 67 -35.52 -59.60 47.95
C ALA A 67 -34.20 -59.07 47.36
N GLN A 68 -33.11 -59.83 47.47
CA GLN A 68 -31.82 -59.45 46.88
C GLN A 68 -31.87 -59.31 45.36
N ILE A 69 -32.59 -60.19 44.66
CA ILE A 69 -32.78 -60.09 43.21
C ILE A 69 -33.58 -58.83 42.86
N ALA A 70 -34.63 -58.52 43.62
CA ALA A 70 -35.43 -57.32 43.41
C ALA A 70 -34.61 -56.03 43.68
N GLU A 71 -33.84 -56.00 44.76
CA GLU A 71 -32.93 -54.90 45.08
C GLU A 71 -31.85 -54.72 44.01
N ALA A 72 -31.20 -55.80 43.58
CA ALA A 72 -30.21 -55.75 42.51
C ALA A 72 -30.83 -55.28 41.18
N GLY A 73 -32.03 -55.76 40.86
CA GLY A 73 -32.78 -55.34 39.66
C GLY A 73 -33.12 -53.86 39.67
N THR A 74 -33.63 -53.34 40.78
CA THR A 74 -33.96 -51.92 40.95
C THR A 74 -32.71 -51.03 40.93
N GLN A 75 -31.61 -51.46 41.54
CA GLN A 75 -30.34 -50.75 41.48
C GLN A 75 -29.76 -50.72 40.05
N ALA A 76 -29.82 -51.83 39.33
CA ALA A 76 -29.38 -51.90 37.94
C ALA A 76 -30.22 -50.99 37.04
N GLU A 77 -31.54 -50.96 37.24
CA GLU A 77 -32.44 -50.09 36.49
C GLU A 77 -32.18 -48.61 36.78
N ALA A 78 -32.03 -48.24 38.05
CA ALA A 78 -31.68 -46.89 38.46
C ALA A 78 -30.31 -46.46 37.87
N ALA A 79 -29.33 -47.35 37.86
CA ALA A 79 -28.02 -47.10 37.25
C ALA A 79 -28.12 -46.92 35.74
N ARG A 80 -28.90 -47.75 35.04
CA ARG A 80 -29.17 -47.61 33.60
C ARG A 80 -29.84 -46.28 33.29
N GLN A 81 -30.91 -45.94 33.99
CA GLN A 81 -31.62 -44.67 33.79
C GLN A 81 -30.70 -43.47 34.04
N LYS A 82 -29.89 -43.52 35.09
CA LYS A 82 -28.90 -42.46 35.39
C LYS A 82 -27.88 -42.33 34.26
N TRP A 83 -27.38 -43.45 33.75
CA TRP A 83 -26.43 -43.45 32.63
C TRP A 83 -27.07 -42.89 31.35
N GLU A 84 -28.30 -43.29 31.02
CA GLU A 84 -29.01 -42.77 29.86
C GLU A 84 -29.29 -41.27 29.96
N ASN A 85 -29.74 -40.81 31.13
CA ASN A 85 -29.94 -39.38 31.40
C ASN A 85 -28.64 -38.59 31.24
N ASN A 86 -27.52 -39.10 31.78
CA ASN A 86 -26.21 -38.49 31.63
C ASN A 86 -25.77 -38.46 30.17
N LYS A 87 -25.87 -39.59 29.46
CA LYS A 87 -25.53 -39.68 28.03
C LYS A 87 -26.34 -38.67 27.21
N ASN A 88 -27.64 -38.58 27.45
CA ASN A 88 -28.52 -37.68 26.72
C ASN A 88 -28.21 -36.21 27.05
N SER A 89 -27.89 -35.89 28.30
CA SER A 89 -27.45 -34.56 28.72
C SER A 89 -26.13 -34.16 28.05
N GLU A 90 -25.13 -35.04 28.04
CA GLU A 90 -23.85 -34.79 27.38
C GLU A 90 -24.01 -34.65 25.85
N LEU A 91 -24.82 -35.49 25.22
CA LEU A 91 -25.15 -35.36 23.79
C LEU A 91 -25.83 -34.02 23.49
N ALA A 92 -26.75 -33.56 24.35
CA ALA A 92 -27.39 -32.26 24.20
C ALA A 92 -26.39 -31.11 24.33
N LYS A 93 -25.46 -31.17 25.31
CA LYS A 93 -24.37 -30.19 25.46
C LYS A 93 -23.47 -30.14 24.23
N ILE A 94 -23.03 -31.29 23.72
CA ILE A 94 -22.18 -31.38 22.53
C ILE A 94 -22.90 -30.80 21.31
N ARG A 95 -24.19 -31.09 21.12
CA ARG A 95 -24.99 -30.51 20.04
C ARG A 95 -25.10 -28.99 20.15
N ALA A 96 -25.39 -28.48 21.35
CA ALA A 96 -25.45 -27.04 21.59
C ALA A 96 -24.11 -26.35 21.34
N GLN A 97 -23.00 -26.92 21.84
CA GLN A 97 -21.65 -26.41 21.59
C GLN A 97 -21.31 -26.42 20.10
N LYS A 98 -21.65 -27.48 19.38
CA LYS A 98 -21.45 -27.55 17.93
C LYS A 98 -22.21 -26.45 17.21
N GLU A 99 -23.47 -26.19 17.59
CA GLU A 99 -24.27 -25.11 16.99
C GLU A 99 -23.67 -23.73 17.27
N ILE A 100 -23.24 -23.48 18.52
CA ILE A 100 -22.55 -22.23 18.90
C ILE A 100 -21.29 -22.04 18.05
N LEU A 101 -20.42 -23.06 17.98
CA LEU A 101 -19.20 -23.02 17.18
C LEU A 101 -19.50 -22.78 15.69
N HIS A 102 -20.53 -23.43 15.14
CA HIS A 102 -20.94 -23.19 13.76
C HIS A 102 -21.40 -21.74 13.54
N LYS A 103 -22.18 -21.16 14.47
CA LYS A 103 -22.60 -19.76 14.40
C LYS A 103 -21.42 -18.80 14.53
N GLU A 104 -20.49 -19.06 15.44
CA GLU A 104 -19.27 -18.25 15.59
C GLU A 104 -18.39 -18.28 14.34
N ILE A 105 -18.20 -19.46 13.73
CA ILE A 105 -17.45 -19.61 12.48
C ILE A 105 -18.16 -18.85 11.36
N ALA A 106 -19.48 -19.00 11.23
CA ALA A 106 -20.26 -18.29 10.23
C ALA A 106 -20.15 -16.76 10.39
N GLN A 107 -20.23 -16.27 11.64
CA GLN A 107 -20.05 -14.85 11.95
C GLN A 107 -18.63 -14.39 11.60
N LYS A 108 -17.58 -15.13 11.99
CA LYS A 108 -16.19 -14.80 11.65
C LYS A 108 -15.95 -14.77 10.13
N ILE A 109 -16.56 -15.68 9.38
CA ILE A 109 -16.48 -15.69 7.91
C ILE A 109 -17.21 -14.48 7.34
N ALA A 110 -18.40 -14.14 7.84
CA ALA A 110 -19.16 -12.98 7.39
C ALA A 110 -18.38 -11.67 7.66
N ASP A 111 -17.82 -11.53 8.86
CA ASP A 111 -17.00 -10.38 9.25
C ASP A 111 -15.74 -10.28 8.39
N ALA A 112 -15.03 -11.39 8.18
CA ALA A 112 -13.83 -11.42 7.33
C ALA A 112 -14.16 -11.06 5.87
N ARG A 113 -15.29 -11.54 5.33
CA ARG A 113 -15.77 -11.17 3.99
C ARG A 113 -16.13 -9.70 3.90
N SER A 114 -16.85 -9.16 4.90
CA SER A 114 -17.22 -7.75 4.97
C SER A 114 -15.99 -6.85 5.04
N ARG A 115 -15.03 -7.15 5.94
CA ARG A 115 -13.75 -6.43 6.03
C ARG A 115 -12.96 -6.50 4.73
N ARG A 116 -12.88 -7.68 4.10
CA ARG A 116 -12.21 -7.82 2.80
C ARG A 116 -12.88 -6.97 1.72
N ALA A 117 -14.21 -6.95 1.67
CA ALA A 117 -14.94 -6.14 0.70
C ALA A 117 -14.72 -4.64 0.94
N ALA A 118 -14.74 -4.19 2.20
CA ALA A 118 -14.44 -2.81 2.57
C ALA A 118 -12.99 -2.41 2.21
N LEU A 119 -12.02 -3.29 2.46
CA LEU A 119 -10.62 -3.08 2.06
C LEU A 119 -10.50 -2.98 0.53
N ILE A 120 -11.11 -3.89 -0.22
CA ILE A 120 -11.08 -3.81 -1.68
C ILE A 120 -11.72 -2.51 -2.17
N ALA A 121 -12.85 -2.09 -1.60
CA ALA A 121 -13.52 -0.85 -1.99
C ALA A 121 -12.71 0.41 -1.67
N THR A 122 -12.02 0.43 -0.52
CA THR A 122 -11.14 1.54 -0.12
C THR A 122 -9.91 1.63 -1.02
N GLU A 123 -9.21 0.52 -1.22
CA GLU A 123 -8.06 0.44 -2.15
C GLU A 123 -8.46 0.82 -3.58
N GLN A 124 -9.61 0.35 -4.06
CA GLN A 124 -10.12 0.75 -5.37
C GLN A 124 -10.43 2.26 -5.42
N ALA A 125 -11.01 2.83 -4.37
CA ALA A 125 -11.28 4.27 -4.31
C ALA A 125 -9.98 5.10 -4.29
N GLU A 126 -8.95 4.65 -3.56
CA GLU A 126 -7.64 5.28 -3.52
C GLU A 126 -6.94 5.24 -4.88
N VAL A 127 -6.89 4.08 -5.52
CA VAL A 127 -6.32 3.94 -6.87
C VAL A 127 -7.08 4.81 -7.89
N GLN A 128 -8.42 4.85 -7.81
CA GLN A 128 -9.21 5.71 -8.70
C GLN A 128 -8.96 7.20 -8.43
N ALA A 129 -8.80 7.60 -7.16
CA ALA A 129 -8.47 8.97 -6.80
C ALA A 129 -7.07 9.36 -7.32
N GLU A 130 -6.07 8.49 -7.17
CA GLU A 130 -4.72 8.71 -7.67
C GLU A 130 -4.67 8.79 -9.20
N VAL A 131 -5.41 7.91 -9.90
CA VAL A 131 -5.56 7.98 -11.36
C VAL A 131 -6.25 9.27 -11.79
N ALA A 132 -7.28 9.71 -11.08
CA ALA A 132 -7.97 10.97 -11.37
C ALA A 132 -7.06 12.18 -11.16
N GLN A 133 -6.28 12.21 -10.06
CA GLN A 133 -5.29 13.26 -9.80
C GLN A 133 -4.21 13.29 -10.88
N SER A 134 -3.63 12.14 -11.22
CA SER A 134 -2.61 12.02 -12.27
C SER A 134 -3.14 12.50 -13.62
N ARG A 135 -4.38 12.14 -13.98
CA ARG A 135 -5.02 12.63 -15.22
C ARG A 135 -5.22 14.13 -15.20
N ALA A 136 -5.70 14.70 -14.09
CA ALA A 136 -5.85 16.14 -13.95
C ALA A 136 -4.51 16.89 -14.05
N GLU A 137 -3.44 16.32 -13.48
CA GLU A 137 -2.09 16.88 -13.61
C GLU A 137 -1.59 16.88 -15.06
N ILE A 138 -1.80 15.78 -15.79
CA ILE A 138 -1.46 15.69 -17.22
C ILE A 138 -2.23 16.76 -18.02
N GLU A 139 -3.54 16.88 -17.82
CA GLU A 139 -4.37 17.89 -18.49
C GLU A 139 -3.88 19.32 -18.19
N MET A 140 -3.50 19.60 -16.95
CA MET A 140 -2.94 20.90 -16.55
C MET A 140 -1.57 21.15 -17.20
N GLN A 141 -0.72 20.12 -17.30
CA GLN A 141 0.57 20.23 -17.98
C GLN A 141 0.39 20.46 -19.49
N ASP A 142 -0.53 19.76 -20.14
CA ASP A 142 -0.84 19.93 -21.56
C ASP A 142 -1.37 21.34 -21.84
N ALA A 143 -2.29 21.84 -21.01
CA ALA A 143 -2.78 23.21 -21.11
C ALA A 143 -1.64 24.24 -20.94
N ARG A 144 -0.71 23.98 -20.01
CA ARG A 144 0.47 24.82 -19.79
C ARG A 144 1.42 24.79 -20.99
N ILE A 145 1.67 23.62 -21.57
CA ILE A 145 2.50 23.47 -22.78
C ILE A 145 1.88 24.27 -23.93
N GLU A 146 0.57 24.17 -24.13
CA GLU A 146 -0.13 24.93 -25.17
C GLU A 146 -0.08 26.44 -24.93
N GLN A 147 -0.21 26.91 -23.68
CA GLN A 147 -0.03 28.32 -23.34
C GLN A 147 1.39 28.80 -23.65
N VAL A 148 2.41 28.05 -23.23
CA VAL A 148 3.82 28.37 -23.50
C VAL A 148 4.10 28.37 -25.00
N ARG A 149 3.55 27.41 -25.76
CA ARG A 149 3.69 27.33 -27.21
C ARG A 149 3.09 28.55 -27.91
N ARG A 150 1.89 28.97 -27.51
CA ARG A 150 1.24 30.18 -28.04
C ARG A 150 2.05 31.43 -27.73
N ARG A 151 2.55 31.55 -26.50
CA ARG A 151 3.41 32.66 -26.08
C ARG A 151 4.71 32.70 -26.89
N LEU A 152 5.42 31.58 -27.01
CA LEU A 152 6.65 31.51 -27.79
C LEU A 152 6.41 31.86 -29.26
N ARG A 153 5.27 31.43 -29.81
CA ARG A 153 4.89 31.77 -31.19
C ARG A 153 4.68 33.28 -31.36
N ALA A 154 4.00 33.94 -30.43
CA ALA A 154 3.76 35.38 -30.48
C ALA A 154 5.03 36.21 -30.18
N ASP A 155 5.79 35.83 -29.14
CA ASP A 155 6.91 36.62 -28.62
C ASP A 155 8.20 36.45 -29.46
N VAL A 156 8.42 35.26 -30.04
CA VAL A 156 9.69 34.94 -30.71
C VAL A 156 9.49 34.65 -32.19
N ILE A 157 8.56 33.75 -32.53
CA ILE A 157 8.44 33.26 -33.91
C ILE A 157 7.85 34.34 -34.83
N GLN A 158 6.72 34.95 -34.45
CA GLN A 158 6.07 35.99 -35.26
C GLN A 158 6.97 37.22 -35.54
N PRO A 159 7.65 37.83 -34.55
CA PRO A 159 8.53 38.95 -34.84
C PRO A 159 9.77 38.52 -35.64
N ALA A 160 10.29 37.31 -35.42
CA ALA A 160 11.40 36.79 -36.23
C ALA A 160 10.98 36.56 -37.70
N GLU A 161 9.80 35.98 -37.93
CA GLU A 161 9.22 35.80 -39.28
C GLU A 161 8.96 37.17 -39.94
N ALA A 162 8.36 38.11 -39.21
CA ALA A 162 8.11 39.46 -39.70
C ALA A 162 9.41 40.21 -40.04
N ALA A 163 10.45 40.09 -39.20
CA ALA A 163 11.75 40.69 -39.46
C ALA A 163 12.44 40.05 -40.69
N CYS A 164 12.37 38.73 -40.84
CA CYS A 164 12.87 38.01 -42.01
C CYS A 164 12.17 38.48 -43.29
N GLN A 165 10.84 38.54 -43.29
CA GLN A 165 10.06 39.05 -44.42
C GLN A 165 10.36 40.51 -44.72
N ALA A 166 10.44 41.37 -43.71
CA ALA A 166 10.80 42.78 -43.89
C ALA A 166 12.21 42.94 -44.47
N ALA A 167 13.18 42.12 -44.05
CA ALA A 167 14.52 42.10 -44.62
C ALA A 167 14.52 41.65 -46.09
N GLN A 168 13.75 40.61 -46.42
CA GLN A 168 13.59 40.15 -47.81
C GLN A 168 12.99 41.23 -48.71
N GLU A 169 11.93 41.91 -48.25
CA GLU A 169 11.30 42.99 -49.02
C GLU A 169 12.19 44.23 -49.13
N ARG A 170 12.96 44.58 -48.09
CA ARG A 170 14.00 45.63 -48.18
C ARG A 170 15.07 45.28 -49.21
N ALA A 171 15.60 44.06 -49.18
CA ALA A 171 16.60 43.61 -50.15
C ALA A 171 16.06 43.63 -51.59
N LYS A 172 14.80 43.20 -51.80
CA LYS A 172 14.12 43.32 -53.11
C LYS A 172 13.94 44.78 -53.53
N GLY A 173 13.56 45.66 -52.61
CA GLY A 173 13.39 47.09 -52.87
C GLY A 173 14.71 47.78 -53.22
N GLU A 174 15.79 47.47 -52.51
CA GLU A 174 17.15 47.95 -52.82
C GLU A 174 17.63 47.44 -54.18
N ALA A 175 17.43 46.15 -54.47
CA ALA A 175 17.73 45.57 -55.77
C ALA A 175 16.94 46.27 -56.88
N ALA A 176 15.63 46.47 -56.70
CA ALA A 176 14.77 47.18 -57.65
C ALA A 176 15.29 48.62 -57.89
N LYS A 177 15.61 49.37 -56.83
CA LYS A 177 16.17 50.72 -56.93
C LYS A 177 17.49 50.75 -57.70
N ILE A 178 18.40 49.81 -57.43
CA ILE A 178 19.67 49.70 -58.16
C ILE A 178 19.41 49.38 -59.63
N THR A 179 18.51 48.45 -59.92
CA THR A 179 18.17 48.09 -61.31
C THR A 179 17.51 49.25 -62.05
N GLU A 180 16.60 50.00 -61.42
CA GLU A 180 15.92 51.15 -62.03
C GLU A 180 16.86 52.33 -62.22
N GLN A 181 17.73 52.62 -61.25
CA GLN A 181 18.79 53.62 -61.43
C GLN A 181 19.78 53.19 -62.51
N GLY A 182 20.12 51.90 -62.58
CA GLY A 182 20.97 51.33 -63.63
C GLY A 182 20.35 51.48 -65.02
N THR A 183 19.06 51.16 -65.18
CA THR A 183 18.35 51.33 -66.46
C THR A 183 18.14 52.80 -66.80
N ALA A 184 17.82 53.66 -65.83
CA ALA A 184 17.66 55.10 -66.04
C ALA A 184 18.98 55.77 -66.45
N THR A 185 20.10 55.45 -65.78
CA THR A 185 21.44 55.94 -66.15
C THR A 185 21.89 55.41 -67.50
N ALA A 186 21.63 54.13 -67.81
CA ALA A 186 21.89 53.55 -69.13
C ALA A 186 21.09 54.28 -70.21
N ASN A 187 19.79 54.51 -70.00
CA ASN A 187 18.93 55.24 -70.93
C ASN A 187 19.36 56.71 -71.11
N ALA A 188 19.73 57.39 -70.02
CA ALA A 188 20.26 58.75 -70.07
C ALA A 188 21.58 58.81 -70.87
N LEU A 189 22.49 57.86 -70.65
CA LEU A 189 23.73 57.73 -71.42
C LEU A 189 23.45 57.45 -72.90
N ILE A 190 22.47 56.60 -73.22
CA ILE A 190 22.05 56.34 -74.60
C ILE A 190 21.54 57.64 -75.24
N GLN A 191 20.64 58.38 -74.59
CA GLN A 191 20.13 59.66 -75.11
C GLN A 191 21.23 60.71 -75.31
N ILE A 192 22.17 60.81 -74.37
CA ILE A 192 23.35 61.68 -74.50
C ILE A 192 24.23 61.22 -75.67
N SER A 193 24.46 59.91 -75.82
CA SER A 193 25.24 59.37 -76.94
C SER A 193 24.58 59.63 -78.29
N GLU A 194 23.25 59.55 -78.36
CA GLU A 194 22.47 59.84 -79.58
C GLU A 194 22.47 61.33 -79.92
N SER A 195 22.35 62.23 -78.93
CA SER A 195 22.44 63.66 -79.16
C SER A 195 23.82 64.06 -79.66
N TYR A 196 24.90 63.52 -79.07
CA TYR A 196 26.26 63.75 -79.55
C TYR A 196 26.50 63.17 -80.95
N ARG A 197 25.91 62.01 -81.29
CA ARG A 197 25.99 61.43 -82.63
C ARG A 197 25.28 62.29 -83.67
N LYS A 198 24.18 62.95 -83.31
CA LYS A 198 23.47 63.92 -84.17
C LYS A 198 24.23 65.26 -84.32
N SER A 199 25.05 65.66 -83.33
CA SER A 199 25.78 66.95 -83.33
C SER A 199 27.15 66.95 -84.04
N GLY A 200 27.62 65.85 -84.60
CA GLY A 200 28.81 65.84 -85.49
C GLY A 200 30.10 66.39 -84.86
N ALA A 201 31.06 66.82 -85.69
CA ALA A 201 32.46 67.12 -85.32
C ALA A 201 32.65 68.05 -84.09
N HIS A 202 31.68 68.91 -83.76
CA HIS A 202 31.75 69.84 -82.63
C HIS A 202 31.39 69.19 -81.28
N GLY A 203 30.73 68.02 -81.27
CA GLY A 203 30.39 67.29 -80.04
C GLY A 203 31.56 66.53 -79.41
N ARG A 204 32.53 66.09 -80.22
CA ARG A 204 33.74 65.39 -79.74
C ARG A 204 34.68 66.32 -78.96
N ASP A 205 34.83 67.56 -79.41
CA ASP A 205 35.71 68.55 -78.76
C ASP A 205 35.13 69.05 -77.42
N LEU A 206 33.80 69.18 -77.33
CA LEU A 206 33.11 69.46 -76.06
C LEU A 206 33.19 68.28 -75.08
N MET A 207 33.16 67.04 -75.56
CA MET A 207 33.33 65.84 -74.72
C MET A 207 34.75 65.79 -74.13
N LEU A 208 35.78 66.10 -74.92
CA LEU A 208 37.15 66.18 -74.44
C LEU A 208 37.29 67.26 -73.38
N MET A 209 36.78 68.47 -73.60
CA MET A 209 36.82 69.54 -72.59
C MET A 209 36.07 69.17 -71.29
N ASN A 210 34.85 68.63 -71.38
CA ASN A 210 34.04 68.30 -70.20
C ASN A 210 34.55 67.06 -69.42
N LYS A 211 35.30 66.16 -70.08
CA LYS A 211 35.95 65.02 -69.42
C LYS A 211 37.38 65.31 -68.98
N LEU A 212 38.10 66.22 -69.64
CA LEU A 212 39.47 66.60 -69.27
C LEU A 212 39.52 67.48 -68.02
N VAL A 213 38.55 68.37 -67.79
CA VAL A 213 38.55 69.25 -66.60
C VAL A 213 38.48 68.46 -65.28
N PRO A 214 37.58 67.46 -65.09
CA PRO A 214 37.58 66.63 -63.87
C PRO A 214 38.79 65.68 -63.75
N LEU A 215 39.37 65.27 -64.89
CA LEU A 215 40.58 64.44 -64.91
C LEU A 215 41.84 65.23 -64.58
N LEU A 216 41.88 66.54 -64.89
CA LEU A 216 42.98 67.42 -64.52
C LEU A 216 42.97 67.73 -63.01
N ASP A 217 41.79 67.86 -62.39
CA ASP A 217 41.66 68.02 -60.92
C ASP A 217 42.11 66.77 -60.16
N THR A 218 41.81 65.57 -60.66
CA THR A 218 42.24 64.31 -60.03
C THR A 218 43.73 64.00 -60.25
N LEU A 219 44.33 64.47 -61.36
CA LEU A 219 45.77 64.36 -61.63
C LEU A 219 46.61 65.48 -60.96
N SER A 220 46.06 66.69 -60.77
CA SER A 220 46.71 67.79 -60.03
C SER A 220 46.63 67.56 -58.51
N GLY A 221 45.50 67.03 -58.02
CA GLY A 221 45.30 66.67 -56.61
C GLY A 221 46.15 65.51 -56.11
N THR A 222 46.83 64.77 -57.00
CA THR A 222 47.75 63.67 -56.63
C THR A 222 49.23 64.09 -56.59
N ILE A 223 49.59 65.33 -56.96
CA ILE A 223 50.97 65.87 -56.82
C ILE A 223 51.11 66.81 -55.59
N GLY A 224 50.02 67.18 -54.92
CA GLY A 224 50.03 68.10 -53.78
C GLY A 224 49.31 67.58 -52.53
N ALA A 225 49.61 66.36 -52.05
CA ALA A 225 49.24 65.92 -50.70
C ALA A 225 49.93 64.58 -50.33
N LEU A 226 51.26 64.60 -50.20
CA LEU A 226 51.97 63.60 -49.39
C LEU A 226 52.21 64.22 -48.01
N GLU A 227 51.15 64.28 -47.18
CA GLU A 227 51.30 64.47 -45.74
C GLU A 227 51.34 63.10 -45.06
N VAL A 228 52.57 62.67 -44.74
CA VAL A 228 52.81 61.61 -43.78
C VAL A 228 52.36 62.13 -42.41
N ASN A 229 51.22 61.65 -41.91
CA ASN A 229 50.80 61.94 -40.55
C ASN A 229 50.86 60.68 -39.66
N ARG A 230 51.87 60.72 -38.78
CA ARG A 230 52.08 59.94 -37.54
C ARG A 230 52.89 58.64 -37.62
N LEU A 231 54.19 58.87 -37.72
CA LEU A 231 55.28 58.05 -37.17
C LEU A 231 55.12 57.97 -35.63
N THR A 232 54.88 56.77 -35.08
CA THR A 232 54.92 56.52 -33.63
C THR A 232 56.18 55.71 -33.33
N VAL A 233 57.21 56.37 -32.83
CA VAL A 233 58.49 55.78 -32.41
C VAL A 233 58.56 55.79 -30.88
N LEU A 234 58.91 54.63 -30.32
CA LEU A 234 59.23 54.39 -28.92
C LEU A 234 60.28 55.39 -28.37
N PRO A 235 60.08 55.96 -27.18
CA PRO A 235 61.17 56.49 -26.39
C PRO A 235 61.59 55.50 -25.27
N THR A 236 62.80 55.00 -25.43
CA THR A 236 63.74 54.66 -24.34
C THR A 236 63.79 55.80 -23.31
N GLY A 237 63.75 55.49 -22.00
CA GLY A 237 63.72 56.46 -20.90
C GLY A 237 65.04 57.25 -20.70
N PRO A 238 65.32 57.85 -19.52
CA PRO A 238 64.47 58.05 -18.32
C PRO A 238 64.37 59.52 -17.85
N ARG A 239 63.55 59.73 -16.80
CA ARG A 239 63.41 60.90 -15.88
C ARG A 239 62.40 61.99 -16.24
N GLY A 240 61.38 62.10 -15.38
CA GLY A 240 60.90 63.39 -14.88
C GLY A 240 59.42 63.77 -15.11
N GLN A 241 58.49 63.05 -14.46
CA GLN A 241 57.31 63.55 -13.70
C GLN A 241 56.41 64.66 -14.29
N GLY A 242 55.09 64.56 -14.43
CA GLY A 242 54.02 63.54 -14.25
C GLY A 242 52.87 63.93 -15.20
N ASP A 243 51.84 63.15 -15.53
CA ASP A 243 50.77 62.56 -14.71
C ASP A 243 49.74 62.04 -15.77
N SER A 244 49.10 60.87 -15.78
CA SER A 244 49.20 59.61 -15.05
C SER A 244 48.58 58.52 -15.96
N ALA A 245 49.41 57.57 -16.40
CA ALA A 245 48.94 56.29 -16.92
C ALA A 245 48.91 55.32 -15.72
N ALA A 246 47.72 54.98 -15.25
CA ALA A 246 47.56 53.99 -14.18
C ALA A 246 47.88 52.57 -14.74
N PRO A 247 48.60 51.72 -13.97
CA PRO A 247 48.91 50.37 -14.40
C PRO A 247 47.65 49.49 -14.39
N LEU A 248 47.41 48.78 -15.49
CA LEU A 248 46.34 47.78 -15.68
C LEU A 248 46.27 46.69 -14.60
N GLY A 249 47.31 46.55 -13.77
CA GLY A 249 47.32 45.64 -12.61
C GLY A 249 46.41 46.08 -11.46
N ALA A 250 46.20 47.38 -11.24
CA ALA A 250 45.35 47.86 -10.15
C ALA A 250 43.84 47.66 -10.43
N ARG A 251 43.43 47.74 -11.70
CA ARG A 251 42.03 47.51 -12.12
C ARG A 251 41.62 46.03 -12.13
N LEU A 252 42.58 45.10 -12.20
CA LEU A 252 42.31 43.66 -12.13
C LEU A 252 42.12 43.16 -10.70
N ILE A 253 42.69 43.85 -9.71
CA ILE A 253 42.52 43.54 -8.28
C ILE A 253 41.11 43.97 -7.82
N GLU A 254 40.60 45.09 -8.33
CA GLU A 254 39.27 45.61 -7.99
C GLU A 254 38.11 44.78 -8.62
N LEU A 255 38.30 44.25 -9.83
CA LEU A 255 37.36 43.29 -10.45
C LEU A 255 37.39 41.91 -9.78
N GLY A 256 38.54 41.49 -9.25
CA GLY A 256 38.69 40.22 -8.53
C GLY A 256 37.97 40.21 -7.18
N GLU A 257 38.03 41.31 -6.42
CA GLU A 257 37.32 41.41 -5.13
C GLU A 257 35.79 41.53 -5.30
N GLN A 258 35.32 42.20 -6.35
CA GLN A 258 33.87 42.33 -6.60
C GLN A 258 33.21 41.03 -7.09
N ILE A 259 33.93 40.20 -7.85
CA ILE A 259 33.42 38.86 -8.24
C ILE A 259 33.43 37.92 -7.03
N ARG A 260 34.44 38.01 -6.14
CA ARG A 260 34.50 37.23 -4.89
C ARG A 260 33.37 37.58 -3.93
N ALA A 261 33.02 38.86 -3.80
CA ALA A 261 31.93 39.33 -2.94
C ALA A 261 30.52 38.98 -3.48
N ALA A 262 30.35 38.90 -4.81
CA ALA A 262 29.06 38.62 -5.45
C ALA A 262 28.79 37.12 -5.68
N THR A 263 29.84 36.28 -5.78
CA THR A 263 29.69 34.86 -6.14
C THR A 263 30.32 33.89 -5.15
N GLY A 264 31.14 34.35 -4.19
CA GLY A 264 31.72 33.51 -3.15
C GLY A 264 32.76 32.47 -3.63
N VAL A 265 33.13 32.49 -4.92
CA VAL A 265 34.05 31.51 -5.50
C VAL A 265 35.40 32.15 -5.82
N ASP A 266 36.46 31.57 -5.24
CA ASP A 266 37.84 32.01 -5.40
C ASP A 266 38.49 31.30 -6.61
N LEU A 267 38.40 31.92 -7.78
CA LEU A 267 38.92 31.38 -9.05
C LEU A 267 40.45 31.12 -9.01
N ALA A 268 41.18 31.80 -8.12
CA ALA A 268 42.62 31.61 -7.94
C ALA A 268 42.96 30.32 -7.17
N GLN A 269 42.08 29.85 -6.28
CA GLN A 269 42.20 28.54 -5.62
C GLN A 269 41.68 27.41 -6.52
N ALA A 270 40.57 27.63 -7.23
CA ALA A 270 39.99 26.62 -8.12
C ALA A 270 40.91 26.25 -9.30
N LEU A 271 41.76 27.17 -9.77
CA LEU A 271 42.76 26.86 -10.78
C LEU A 271 43.96 26.08 -10.22
N LYS A 272 44.28 26.29 -8.93
CA LYS A 272 45.40 25.63 -8.23
C LYS A 272 45.04 24.19 -7.85
N ASP A 273 43.80 23.95 -7.42
CA ASP A 273 43.26 22.61 -7.15
C ASP A 273 43.08 21.75 -8.42
N ARG A 274 43.00 22.39 -9.60
CA ARG A 274 42.86 21.71 -10.89
C ARG A 274 44.21 21.39 -11.58
N LEU A 275 45.32 21.88 -11.02
CA LEU A 275 46.67 21.73 -11.55
C LEU A 275 47.58 20.83 -10.69
N GLU A 276 47.07 20.29 -9.56
CA GLU A 276 47.73 19.19 -8.85
C GLU A 276 47.12 17.82 -9.25
N PRO A 277 47.94 16.84 -9.69
CA PRO A 277 47.44 15.54 -10.13
C PRO A 277 47.01 14.65 -8.96
N ALA A 278 45.86 14.00 -9.13
CA ALA A 278 45.23 13.08 -8.21
C ALA A 278 46.03 11.77 -8.06
N GLU A 279 46.73 11.59 -6.93
CA GLU A 279 47.15 10.28 -6.43
C GLU A 279 47.41 10.33 -4.92
N ALA A 280 46.39 10.02 -4.12
CA ALA A 280 46.47 9.37 -2.80
C ALA A 280 45.21 9.64 -1.98
N ARG A 281 44.30 8.65 -1.94
CA ARG A 281 43.60 8.15 -0.72
C ARG A 281 42.59 7.06 -1.11
N ARG A 282 43.12 5.87 -1.40
CA ARG A 282 42.47 4.63 -0.95
C ARG A 282 42.56 4.62 0.57
N GLY A 283 41.42 4.50 1.26
CA GLY A 283 41.40 4.45 2.72
C GLY A 283 40.00 4.21 3.30
N VAL A 284 39.55 2.94 3.23
CA VAL A 284 38.67 2.22 4.17
C VAL A 284 37.23 2.76 4.41
N PRO A 285 36.17 1.94 4.21
CA PRO A 285 34.80 2.30 4.56
C PRO A 285 34.50 2.06 6.06
N PRO A 286 33.74 2.93 6.75
CA PRO A 286 33.23 2.60 8.08
C PRO A 286 31.96 1.73 7.99
N THR A 287 32.05 0.53 8.57
CA THR A 287 30.94 -0.38 8.86
C THR A 287 29.90 0.21 9.83
N PRO A 288 28.62 -0.18 9.75
CA PRO A 288 27.54 0.35 10.58
C PRO A 288 27.58 -0.24 12.01
N ARG A 289 27.17 0.55 13.02
CA ARG A 289 26.92 0.07 14.40
C ARG A 289 25.42 0.00 14.72
N PRO A 290 25.01 -0.96 15.58
CA PRO A 290 23.65 -1.49 15.62
C PRO A 290 22.68 -0.70 16.52
N SER A 291 21.40 -0.93 16.21
CA SER A 291 20.19 -0.51 16.93
C SER A 291 20.25 -0.75 18.44
N LYS A 292 19.88 0.27 19.23
CA LYS A 292 19.29 0.07 20.55
C LYS A 292 17.77 0.19 20.44
N ARG A 293 17.11 -0.95 20.59
CA ARG A 293 15.77 -1.08 21.19
C ARG A 293 15.87 -0.75 22.69
N VAL A 294 14.69 -0.63 23.31
CA VAL A 294 14.35 -0.44 24.74
C VAL A 294 13.85 1.00 24.93
N SER A 295 12.65 1.28 25.41
CA SER A 295 11.48 0.51 25.83
C SER A 295 10.33 1.50 25.98
#